data_AF-A0AAU9J3L3-F1
#
_entry.id   AF-A0AAU9J3L3-F1
#
_cell.length_a   1.000
_cell.length_b   1.000
_cell.length_c   1.000
_cell.angle_alpha   90.00
_cell.angle_beta   90.00
_cell.angle_gamma   90.00
#
_symmetry.space_group_name_H-M   'P 1'
#
loop_
_entity.id
_entity.type
_entity.pdbx_description
1 polymer ?
#
loop_
_entity_poly.entity_id
_entity_poly.type
_entity_poly.pdbx_seq_one_letter_code
_entity_poly.pdbx_strand_id
1 'polypeptide(L)'
;MKIYIELIKRIEEGNSLEIAAKNLKPKLVHIIETIKQEIDLLKQQEILLQIACNHYDGLAQKFPDRVSFLNDVSRADMCEVRSLAQPHMLVQMVAEGVGILLNEKEKWNSFYQKLPNGVSALLDVEYNQLSEQILYDLGTIVNAYRNNTRAFYMVSRATAKLFCFLLATYDLAITIRDNFPQFTSFKDIDRLARKELFEYSNLEAVRNKIKNKEMELDLLIQSDLKLSKIL
;
A
#
# COMPACT_ATOMS: atom_id res chain seq x y z
N MET A 1 1.86 -33.21 20.37
CA MET A 1 2.73 -33.97 21.32
C MET A 1 2.08 -34.25 22.68
N LYS A 2 1.48 -33.26 23.38
CA LYS A 2 0.81 -33.46 24.70
C LYS A 2 -0.27 -34.56 24.71
N ILE A 3 -1.03 -34.69 23.62
CA ILE A 3 -2.12 -35.67 23.48
C ILE A 3 -1.58 -37.12 23.48
N TYR A 4 -0.43 -37.36 22.86
CA TYR A 4 0.23 -38.67 22.84
C TYR A 4 0.78 -39.05 24.22
N ILE A 5 1.31 -38.06 24.94
CA ILE A 5 1.76 -38.24 26.33
C ILE A 5 0.55 -38.59 27.21
N GLU A 6 -0.59 -37.93 27.02
CA GLU A 6 -1.84 -38.24 27.74
C GLU A 6 -2.35 -39.66 27.45
N LEU A 7 -2.20 -40.14 26.22
CA LEU A 7 -2.65 -41.46 25.78
C LEU A 7 -1.76 -42.57 26.36
N ILE A 8 -0.43 -42.38 26.33
CA ILE A 8 0.53 -43.27 26.99
C ILE A 8 0.25 -43.33 28.50
N LYS A 9 0.06 -42.17 29.13
CA LYS A 9 -0.21 -42.07 30.57
C LYS A 9 -1.50 -42.77 30.98
N ARG A 10 -2.57 -42.66 30.18
CA ARG A 10 -3.85 -43.35 30.44
C ARG A 10 -3.78 -44.86 30.24
N ILE A 11 -2.93 -45.33 29.31
CA ILE A 11 -2.62 -46.76 29.14
C ILE A 11 -1.85 -47.28 30.35
N GLU A 12 -0.86 -46.52 30.83
CA GLU A 12 -0.09 -46.83 32.04
C GLU A 12 -0.98 -46.85 33.31
N GLU A 13 -2.04 -46.05 33.35
CA GLU A 13 -3.04 -46.00 34.43
C GLU A 13 -4.09 -47.14 34.37
N GLY A 14 -3.96 -48.10 33.44
CA GLY A 14 -4.81 -49.29 33.38
C GLY A 14 -6.21 -49.05 32.77
N ASN A 15 -6.45 -47.91 32.14
CA ASN A 15 -7.69 -47.70 31.38
C ASN A 15 -7.66 -48.54 30.09
N SER A 16 -8.79 -49.16 29.75
CA SER A 16 -8.95 -49.87 28.47
C SER A 16 -8.54 -48.96 27.30
N LEU A 17 -7.64 -49.46 26.46
CA LEU A 17 -7.16 -48.83 25.22
C LEU A 17 -8.32 -48.29 24.37
N GLU A 18 -9.44 -49.00 24.35
CA GLU A 18 -10.63 -48.68 23.58
C GLU A 18 -11.40 -47.47 24.14
N ILE A 19 -11.49 -47.36 25.46
CA ILE A 19 -12.14 -46.25 26.17
C ILE A 19 -11.26 -44.99 26.11
N ALA A 20 -9.94 -45.16 26.25
CA ALA A 20 -8.98 -44.07 26.08
C ALA A 20 -9.02 -43.53 24.65
N ALA A 21 -9.01 -44.39 23.63
CA ALA A 21 -9.08 -44.02 22.22
C ALA A 21 -10.40 -43.32 21.85
N LYS A 22 -11.55 -43.81 22.31
CA LYS A 22 -12.86 -43.19 22.05
C LYS A 22 -12.98 -41.76 22.57
N ASN A 23 -12.39 -41.46 23.72
CA ASN A 23 -12.41 -40.11 24.30
C ASN A 23 -11.40 -39.15 23.66
N LEU A 24 -10.37 -39.70 23.02
CA LEU A 24 -9.32 -38.94 22.34
C LEU A 24 -9.71 -38.56 20.91
N LYS A 25 -10.46 -39.41 20.21
CA LYS A 25 -10.88 -39.17 18.82
C LYS A 25 -11.64 -37.83 18.64
N PRO A 26 -12.65 -37.48 19.45
CA PRO A 26 -13.36 -36.19 19.33
C PRO A 26 -12.45 -34.98 19.65
N LYS A 27 -11.54 -35.12 20.62
CA LYS A 27 -10.57 -34.07 20.96
C LYS A 27 -9.57 -33.85 19.84
N LEU A 28 -9.11 -34.92 19.18
CA LEU A 28 -8.22 -34.87 18.01
C LEU A 28 -8.91 -34.18 16.84
N VAL A 29 -10.17 -34.52 16.55
CA VAL A 29 -10.97 -33.87 15.50
C VAL A 29 -11.08 -32.37 15.75
N HIS A 30 -11.41 -31.95 16.98
CA HIS A 30 -11.53 -30.53 17.32
C HIS A 30 -10.20 -29.75 17.18
N ILE A 31 -9.07 -30.37 17.54
CA ILE A 31 -7.74 -29.77 17.40
C ILE A 31 -7.35 -29.65 15.93
N ILE A 32 -7.65 -30.67 15.12
CA ILE A 32 -7.45 -30.63 13.67
C ILE A 32 -8.27 -29.49 13.05
N GLU A 33 -9.53 -29.33 13.43
CA GLU A 33 -10.38 -28.24 12.96
C GLU A 33 -9.84 -26.85 13.36
N THR A 34 -9.35 -26.72 14.60
CA THR A 34 -8.75 -25.47 15.09
C THR A 34 -7.49 -25.11 14.30
N ILE A 35 -6.60 -26.08 14.06
CA ILE A 35 -5.38 -25.86 13.27
C ILE A 35 -5.72 -25.49 11.82
N LYS A 36 -6.74 -26.10 11.22
CA LYS A 36 -7.21 -25.73 9.87
C LYS A 36 -7.71 -24.28 9.83
N GLN A 37 -8.51 -23.85 10.80
CA GLN A 37 -8.98 -22.47 10.90
C GLN A 37 -7.81 -21.48 11.05
N GLU A 38 -6.79 -21.82 11.85
CA GLU A 38 -5.57 -21.00 11.97
C GLU A 38 -4.80 -20.91 10.64
N ILE A 39 -4.66 -22.02 9.91
CA ILE A 39 -4.01 -22.05 8.59
C ILE A 39 -4.78 -21.16 7.60
N ASP A 40 -6.10 -21.26 7.57
CA ASP A 40 -6.94 -20.46 6.67
C ASP A 40 -6.80 -18.96 6.96
N LEU A 41 -6.78 -18.57 8.24
CA LEU A 41 -6.55 -17.19 8.65
C LEU A 41 -5.17 -16.68 8.21
N LEU A 42 -4.12 -17.49 8.36
CA LEU A 42 -2.76 -17.13 7.94
C LEU A 42 -2.65 -17.00 6.41
N LYS A 43 -3.34 -17.86 5.65
CA LYS A 43 -3.38 -17.76 4.17
C LYS A 43 -4.10 -16.49 3.71
N GLN A 44 -5.17 -16.08 4.39
CA GLN A 44 -5.84 -14.80 4.11
C GLN A 44 -4.91 -13.61 4.37
N GLN A 45 -4.14 -13.64 5.46
CA GLN A 45 -3.15 -12.60 5.76
C GLN A 45 -2.03 -12.54 4.71
N GLU A 46 -1.52 -13.68 4.26
CA GLU A 46 -0.50 -13.74 3.19
C GLU A 46 -1.01 -13.11 1.89
N ILE A 47 -2.25 -13.39 1.48
CA ILE A 47 -2.87 -12.81 0.28
C ILE A 47 -2.95 -11.29 0.40
N LEU A 48 -3.42 -10.78 1.54
CA LEU A 48 -3.54 -9.34 1.77
C LEU A 48 -2.18 -8.64 1.71
N LEU A 49 -1.16 -9.24 2.33
CA LEU A 49 0.21 -8.71 2.28
C LEU A 49 0.78 -8.75 0.87
N GLN A 50 0.58 -9.84 0.13
CA GLN A 50 1.06 -9.96 -1.25
C GLN A 50 0.40 -8.92 -2.17
N ILE A 51 -0.91 -8.71 -2.00
CA ILE A 51 -1.67 -7.67 -2.71
C ILE A 51 -1.05 -6.30 -2.41
N ALA A 52 -0.86 -5.97 -1.14
CA ALA A 52 -0.33 -4.68 -0.73
C ALA A 52 1.13 -4.46 -1.20
N CYS A 53 1.97 -5.49 -1.14
CA CYS A 53 3.35 -5.47 -1.65
C CYS A 53 3.40 -5.23 -3.17
N ASN A 54 2.63 -6.00 -3.95
CA ASN A 54 2.57 -5.84 -5.41
C ASN A 54 2.06 -4.45 -5.78
N HIS A 55 1.15 -3.89 -4.99
CA HIS A 55 0.63 -2.55 -5.21
C HIS A 55 1.62 -1.46 -4.81
N TYR A 56 2.36 -1.61 -3.72
CA TYR A 56 3.39 -0.64 -3.34
C TYR A 56 4.54 -0.61 -4.36
N ASP A 57 5.02 -1.77 -4.80
CA ASP A 57 6.03 -1.85 -5.85
C ASP A 57 5.51 -1.24 -7.16
N GLY A 58 4.24 -1.49 -7.49
CA GLY A 58 3.57 -0.87 -8.63
C GLY A 58 3.46 0.65 -8.50
N LEU A 59 3.10 1.17 -7.32
CA LEU A 59 3.01 2.61 -7.04
C LEU A 59 4.40 3.27 -7.06
N ALA A 60 5.40 2.66 -6.43
CA ALA A 60 6.78 3.17 -6.38
C ALA A 60 7.47 3.16 -7.75
N GLN A 61 7.20 2.17 -8.59
CA GLN A 61 7.69 2.14 -9.97
C GLN A 61 6.94 3.11 -10.89
N LYS A 62 5.61 3.22 -10.73
CA LYS A 62 4.75 4.03 -11.61
C LYS A 62 4.79 5.52 -11.27
N PHE A 63 5.09 5.85 -10.02
CA PHE A 63 5.23 7.21 -9.53
C PHE A 63 6.63 7.40 -8.95
N PRO A 64 7.66 7.66 -9.78
CA PRO A 64 8.96 8.11 -9.27
C PRO A 64 8.71 9.30 -8.36
N ASP A 65 9.42 9.33 -7.23
CA ASP A 65 9.19 10.25 -6.11
C ASP A 65 8.73 11.63 -6.60
N ARG A 66 7.43 11.96 -6.41
CA ARG A 66 6.88 13.23 -6.93
C ARG A 66 7.67 14.42 -6.41
N VAL A 67 8.26 14.29 -5.22
CA VAL A 67 9.12 15.28 -4.58
C VAL A 67 10.41 15.49 -5.38
N SER A 68 10.93 14.47 -6.07
CA SER A 68 12.09 14.61 -6.95
C SER A 68 11.85 15.61 -8.09
N PHE A 69 10.63 15.68 -8.64
CA PHE A 69 10.30 16.69 -9.65
C PHE A 69 10.36 18.11 -9.11
N LEU A 70 9.99 18.31 -7.84
CA LEU A 70 10.07 19.62 -7.18
C LEU A 70 11.50 19.97 -6.78
N ASN A 71 12.27 19.01 -6.27
CA ASN A 71 13.68 19.20 -5.90
C ASN A 71 14.56 19.55 -7.11
N ASP A 72 14.18 19.09 -8.30
CA ASP A 72 14.85 19.39 -9.57
C ASP A 72 14.58 20.81 -10.10
N VAL A 73 13.60 21.53 -9.52
CA VAL A 73 13.27 22.89 -9.93
C VAL A 73 14.19 23.86 -9.19
N SER A 74 15.12 24.47 -9.92
CA SER A 74 16.00 25.46 -9.31
C SER A 74 15.27 26.77 -9.05
N ARG A 75 15.78 27.56 -8.10
CA ARG A 75 15.30 28.93 -7.88
C ARG A 75 15.39 29.79 -9.14
N ALA A 76 16.40 29.55 -9.99
CA ALA A 76 16.57 30.27 -11.25
C ALA A 76 15.44 29.97 -12.24
N ASP A 77 15.06 28.70 -12.40
CA ASP A 77 13.95 28.31 -13.28
C ASP A 77 12.62 28.96 -12.82
N MET A 78 12.43 29.09 -11.51
CA MET A 78 11.26 29.77 -10.93
C MET A 78 11.28 31.28 -11.14
N CYS A 79 12.46 31.90 -11.05
CA CYS A 79 12.64 33.32 -11.35
C CYS A 79 12.36 33.63 -12.82
N GLU A 80 12.75 32.75 -13.75
CA GLU A 80 12.46 32.87 -15.18
C GLU A 80 10.93 32.92 -15.41
N VAL A 81 10.20 31.92 -14.92
CA VAL A 81 8.75 31.83 -15.05
C VAL A 81 8.04 33.05 -14.42
N ARG A 82 8.54 33.52 -13.27
CA ARG A 82 8.02 34.72 -12.59
C ARG A 82 8.24 36.01 -13.39
N SER A 83 9.30 36.09 -14.19
CA SER A 83 9.65 37.31 -14.93
C SER A 83 8.78 37.51 -16.19
N LEU A 84 7.95 36.54 -16.55
CA LEU A 84 7.09 36.60 -17.74
C LEU A 84 5.95 37.60 -17.55
N ALA A 85 6.04 38.76 -18.22
CA ALA A 85 4.96 39.75 -18.26
C ALA A 85 3.68 39.22 -18.91
N GLN A 86 3.83 38.35 -19.93
CA GLN A 86 2.73 37.63 -20.58
C GLN A 86 3.13 36.16 -20.73
N PRO A 87 2.78 35.30 -19.75
CA PRO A 87 3.15 33.89 -19.78
C PRO A 87 2.42 33.14 -20.90
N HIS A 88 3.10 32.13 -21.45
CA HIS A 88 2.48 31.17 -22.35
C HIS A 88 1.31 30.44 -21.65
N MET A 89 0.26 30.08 -22.40
CA MET A 89 -0.95 29.44 -21.86
C MET A 89 -0.64 28.18 -21.02
N LEU A 90 0.33 27.36 -21.45
CA LEU A 90 0.76 26.18 -20.69
C LEU A 90 1.36 26.52 -19.31
N VAL A 91 2.03 27.67 -19.19
CA VAL A 91 2.55 28.14 -17.89
C VAL A 91 1.39 28.56 -16.99
N GLN A 92 0.42 29.30 -17.54
CA GLN A 92 -0.77 29.73 -16.80
C GLN A 92 -1.57 28.52 -16.29
N MET A 93 -1.75 27.51 -17.14
CA MET A 93 -2.46 26.29 -16.79
C MET A 93 -1.77 25.49 -15.69
N VAL A 94 -0.43 25.37 -15.73
CA VAL A 94 0.31 24.71 -14.64
C VAL A 94 0.18 25.50 -13.35
N ALA A 95 0.28 26.82 -13.40
CA ALA A 95 0.05 27.65 -12.22
C ALA A 95 -1.37 27.51 -11.65
N GLU A 96 -2.39 27.42 -12.51
CA GLU A 96 -3.77 27.14 -12.09
C GLU A 96 -3.87 25.76 -11.40
N GLY A 97 -3.25 24.73 -11.96
CA GLY A 97 -3.21 23.40 -11.35
C GLY A 97 -2.51 23.37 -9.99
N VAL A 98 -1.44 24.15 -9.83
CA VAL A 98 -0.77 24.30 -8.53
C VAL A 98 -1.66 25.10 -7.55
N GLY A 99 -2.35 26.14 -8.00
CA GLY A 99 -3.33 26.88 -7.21
C GLY A 99 -4.48 25.98 -6.72
N ILE A 100 -5.00 25.11 -7.59
CA ILE A 100 -6.01 24.10 -7.24
C ILE A 100 -5.51 23.19 -6.11
N LEU A 101 -4.27 22.68 -6.20
CA LEU A 101 -3.69 21.84 -5.15
C LEU A 101 -3.54 22.56 -3.81
N LEU A 102 -3.16 23.84 -3.83
CA LEU A 102 -3.01 24.66 -2.63
C LEU A 102 -4.34 25.24 -2.13
N ASN A 103 -5.46 24.91 -2.80
CA ASN A 103 -6.78 25.50 -2.54
C ASN A 103 -6.78 27.05 -2.63
N GLU A 104 -5.88 27.60 -3.45
CA GLU A 104 -5.78 29.02 -3.74
C GLU A 104 -6.29 29.29 -5.16
N LYS A 105 -7.54 29.75 -5.29
CA LYS A 105 -8.13 30.16 -6.58
C LYS A 105 -7.66 31.56 -6.98
N GLU A 106 -6.36 31.80 -6.96
CA GLU A 106 -5.78 33.09 -7.31
C GLU A 106 -5.47 33.18 -8.81
N LYS A 107 -5.67 34.37 -9.38
CA LYS A 107 -5.27 34.67 -10.76
C LYS A 107 -3.74 34.61 -10.87
N TRP A 108 -3.22 34.26 -12.05
CA TRP A 108 -1.78 34.18 -12.39
C TRP A 108 -0.92 35.25 -11.69
N ASN A 109 -1.35 36.52 -11.74
CA ASN A 109 -0.62 37.66 -11.18
C ASN A 109 -0.40 37.62 -9.66
N SER A 110 -1.32 37.02 -8.90
CA SER A 110 -1.21 36.90 -7.44
C SER A 110 -0.45 35.62 -7.06
N PHE A 111 -0.67 34.56 -7.83
CA PHE A 111 -0.07 33.25 -7.59
C PHE A 111 1.47 33.25 -7.78
N TYR A 112 2.00 33.89 -8.83
CA TYR A 112 3.45 33.84 -9.09
C TYR A 112 4.29 34.67 -8.10
N GLN A 113 3.69 35.67 -7.44
CA GLN A 113 4.40 36.42 -6.38
C GLN A 113 4.71 35.52 -5.19
N LYS A 114 3.92 34.45 -5.02
CA LYS A 114 4.05 33.45 -3.96
C LYS A 114 4.79 32.19 -4.42
N LEU A 115 5.00 31.96 -5.72
CA LEU A 115 5.60 30.75 -6.32
C LEU A 115 6.87 30.21 -5.60
N PRO A 116 7.85 31.05 -5.21
CA PRO A 116 9.05 30.56 -4.51
C PRO A 116 8.75 29.95 -3.14
N ASN A 117 7.73 30.47 -2.44
CA ASN A 117 7.22 29.90 -1.18
C ASN A 117 6.17 28.81 -1.45
N GLY A 118 5.53 28.85 -2.63
CA GLY A 118 4.55 27.88 -3.09
C GLY A 118 5.15 26.51 -3.38
N VAL A 119 6.38 26.43 -3.92
CA VAL A 119 7.04 25.13 -4.15
C VAL A 119 7.30 24.37 -2.86
N SER A 120 7.71 25.06 -1.78
CA SER A 120 7.81 24.42 -0.47
C SER A 120 6.44 23.97 0.05
N ALA A 121 5.38 24.76 -0.14
CA ALA A 121 4.03 24.37 0.26
C ALA A 121 3.51 23.14 -0.49
N LEU A 122 3.97 22.91 -1.74
CA LEU A 122 3.63 21.71 -2.50
C LEU A 122 4.22 20.42 -1.92
N LEU A 123 5.34 20.52 -1.19
CA LEU A 123 5.92 19.36 -0.49
C LEU A 123 5.01 18.89 0.64
N ASP A 124 4.25 19.80 1.24
CA ASP A 124 3.33 19.52 2.34
C ASP A 124 1.94 19.06 1.88
N VAL A 125 1.67 19.09 0.56
CA VAL A 125 0.38 18.63 0.02
C VAL A 125 0.31 17.10 0.13
N GLU A 126 -0.54 16.63 1.03
CA GLU A 126 -0.90 15.23 1.18
C GLU A 126 -2.17 14.92 0.38
N TYR A 127 -2.22 13.74 -0.27
CA TYR A 127 -3.35 13.42 -1.18
C TYR A 127 -4.71 13.39 -0.47
N ASN A 128 -4.73 13.08 0.83
CA ASN A 128 -5.95 12.96 1.61
C ASN A 128 -6.60 14.28 1.97
N GLN A 129 -5.87 15.37 1.76
CA GLN A 129 -6.40 16.71 1.88
C GLN A 129 -7.07 17.15 0.57
N LEU A 130 -6.94 16.37 -0.51
CA LEU A 130 -7.56 16.67 -1.80
C LEU A 130 -9.02 16.22 -1.79
N SER A 131 -9.92 17.20 -1.76
CA SER A 131 -11.35 16.95 -1.93
C SER A 131 -11.68 16.42 -3.33
N GLU A 132 -12.85 15.81 -3.51
CA GLU A 132 -13.32 15.37 -4.82
C GLU A 132 -13.35 16.51 -5.84
N GLN A 133 -13.72 17.72 -5.40
CA GLN A 133 -13.71 18.90 -6.25
C GLN A 133 -12.29 19.26 -6.71
N ILE A 134 -11.30 19.21 -5.82
CA ILE A 134 -9.89 19.45 -6.18
C ILE A 134 -9.41 18.41 -7.19
N LEU A 135 -9.74 17.14 -6.98
CA LEU A 135 -9.38 16.07 -7.92
C LEU A 135 -10.08 16.25 -9.27
N TYR A 136 -11.35 16.64 -9.29
CA TYR A 136 -12.08 16.92 -10.52
C TYR A 136 -11.41 18.07 -11.29
N ASP A 137 -11.20 19.22 -10.63
CA ASP A 137 -10.61 20.42 -11.21
C ASP A 137 -9.19 20.13 -11.73
N LEU A 138 -8.34 19.49 -10.91
CA LEU A 138 -6.98 19.11 -11.30
C LEU A 138 -6.99 18.11 -12.47
N GLY A 139 -7.94 17.17 -12.45
CA GLY A 139 -8.16 16.18 -13.50
C GLY A 139 -8.40 16.82 -14.87
N THR A 140 -9.15 17.92 -14.94
CA THR A 140 -9.37 18.63 -16.21
C THR A 140 -8.07 19.13 -16.85
N ILE A 141 -7.13 19.61 -16.03
CA ILE A 141 -5.84 20.13 -16.47
C ILE A 141 -4.90 18.99 -16.88
N VAL A 142 -4.69 18.01 -15.99
CA VAL A 142 -3.68 16.98 -16.23
C VAL A 142 -4.09 16.00 -17.32
N ASN A 143 -5.38 15.67 -17.43
CA ASN A 143 -5.87 14.73 -18.46
C ASN A 143 -5.81 15.33 -19.86
N ALA A 144 -5.98 16.66 -20.01
CA ALA A 144 -5.88 17.32 -21.31
C ALA A 144 -4.47 17.20 -21.92
N TYR A 145 -3.42 17.09 -21.10
CA TYR A 145 -2.03 17.10 -21.55
C TYR A 145 -1.19 15.90 -21.09
N ARG A 146 -1.82 14.87 -20.53
CA ARG A 146 -1.17 13.66 -20.00
C ARG A 146 -0.21 13.01 -21.00
N ASN A 147 -0.59 12.98 -22.28
CA ASN A 147 0.20 12.37 -23.35
C ASN A 147 1.15 13.35 -24.06
N ASN A 148 1.27 14.60 -23.59
CA ASN A 148 2.06 15.64 -24.22
C ASN A 148 2.87 16.48 -23.21
N THR A 149 3.55 15.80 -22.28
CA THR A 149 4.46 16.43 -21.31
C THR A 149 5.61 17.18 -22.00
N ARG A 150 6.00 16.76 -23.21
CA ARG A 150 7.07 17.41 -24.01
C ARG A 150 6.72 18.85 -24.39
N ALA A 151 5.45 19.19 -24.58
CA ALA A 151 5.04 20.56 -24.89
C ALA A 151 5.42 21.55 -23.77
N PHE A 152 5.42 21.13 -22.51
CA PHE A 152 5.83 21.99 -21.40
C PHE A 152 7.33 22.23 -21.36
N TYR A 153 8.14 21.22 -21.71
CA TYR A 153 9.61 21.38 -21.79
C TYR A 153 10.03 22.37 -22.87
N MET A 154 9.22 22.55 -23.92
CA MET A 154 9.46 23.55 -24.97
C MET A 154 9.18 24.99 -24.49
N VAL A 155 8.42 25.15 -23.40
CA VAL A 155 8.04 26.44 -22.85
C VAL A 155 8.93 26.83 -21.68
N SER A 156 9.09 25.95 -20.70
CA SER A 156 9.99 26.14 -19.56
C SER A 156 10.22 24.83 -18.83
N ARG A 157 11.47 24.63 -18.37
CA ARG A 157 11.85 23.49 -17.55
C ARG A 157 11.07 23.45 -16.23
N ALA A 158 10.93 24.58 -15.54
CA ALA A 158 10.14 24.66 -14.30
C ALA A 158 8.69 24.26 -14.53
N THR A 159 8.07 24.79 -15.59
CA THR A 159 6.69 24.46 -15.95
C THR A 159 6.51 22.97 -16.22
N ALA A 160 7.45 22.35 -16.94
CA ALA A 160 7.39 20.91 -17.21
C ALA A 160 7.50 20.08 -15.93
N LYS A 161 8.43 20.42 -15.04
CA LYS A 161 8.62 19.72 -13.77
C LYS A 161 7.42 19.86 -12.84
N LEU A 162 6.87 21.07 -12.74
CA LEU A 162 5.63 21.31 -11.99
C LEU A 162 4.45 20.52 -12.59
N PHE A 163 4.31 20.47 -13.92
CA PHE A 163 3.27 19.64 -14.55
C PHE A 163 3.45 18.15 -14.24
N CYS A 164 4.69 17.63 -14.31
CA CYS A 164 4.99 16.25 -13.92
C CYS A 164 4.62 15.98 -12.45
N PHE A 165 4.89 16.93 -11.55
CA PHE A 165 4.45 16.85 -10.16
C PHE A 165 2.91 16.79 -10.03
N LEU A 166 2.18 17.67 -10.73
CA LEU A 166 0.71 17.68 -10.73
C LEU A 166 0.14 16.35 -11.23
N LEU A 167 0.67 15.85 -12.35
CA LEU A 167 0.25 14.59 -12.95
C LEU A 167 0.50 13.41 -12.00
N ALA A 168 1.70 13.32 -11.41
CA ALA A 168 2.04 12.27 -10.46
C ALA A 168 1.16 12.33 -9.20
N THR A 169 0.88 13.55 -8.70
CA THR A 169 0.01 13.76 -7.54
C THR A 169 -1.43 13.32 -7.84
N TYR A 170 -1.97 13.70 -9.00
CA TYR A 170 -3.31 13.30 -9.42
C TYR A 170 -3.42 11.78 -9.60
N ASP A 171 -2.51 11.18 -10.36
CA ASP A 171 -2.56 9.74 -10.64
C ASP A 171 -2.41 8.91 -9.36
N LEU A 172 -1.56 9.36 -8.43
CA LEU A 172 -1.44 8.74 -7.12
C LEU A 172 -2.76 8.85 -6.35
N ALA A 173 -3.37 10.04 -6.29
CA ALA A 173 -4.61 10.25 -5.56
C ALA A 173 -5.77 9.40 -6.12
N ILE A 174 -5.92 9.34 -7.44
CA ILE A 174 -6.93 8.49 -8.11
C ILE A 174 -6.65 7.01 -7.84
N THR A 175 -5.39 6.57 -7.99
CA THR A 175 -5.03 5.17 -7.75
C THR A 175 -5.35 4.76 -6.32
N ILE A 176 -5.07 5.63 -5.35
CA ILE A 176 -5.36 5.36 -3.94
C ILE A 176 -6.86 5.31 -3.70
N ARG A 177 -7.62 6.30 -4.20
CA ARG A 177 -9.07 6.33 -4.05
C ARG A 177 -9.74 5.07 -4.62
N ASP A 178 -9.34 4.67 -5.83
CA ASP A 178 -10.02 3.61 -6.58
C ASP A 178 -9.65 2.21 -6.08
N ASN A 179 -8.41 2.02 -5.60
CA ASN A 179 -7.91 0.70 -5.16
C ASN A 179 -7.91 0.55 -3.64
N PHE A 180 -7.97 1.65 -2.89
CA PHE A 180 -7.83 1.67 -1.43
C PHE A 180 -8.72 2.70 -0.74
N PRO A 181 -10.05 2.64 -0.91
CA PRO A 181 -10.98 3.57 -0.27
C PRO A 181 -10.89 3.58 1.26
N GLN A 182 -10.35 2.51 1.86
CA GLN A 182 -10.11 2.43 3.31
C GLN A 182 -8.93 3.28 3.81
N PHE A 183 -8.05 3.76 2.92
CA PHE A 183 -6.87 4.54 3.32
C PHE A 183 -7.09 6.03 3.14
N THR A 184 -7.11 6.72 4.27
CA THR A 184 -7.33 8.15 4.35
C THR A 184 -6.05 8.97 4.41
N SER A 185 -4.84 8.41 4.23
CA SER A 185 -3.59 9.20 4.09
C SER A 185 -2.40 8.43 3.49
N PHE A 186 -1.48 9.16 2.83
CA PHE A 186 -0.25 8.54 2.29
C PHE A 186 0.63 8.09 3.41
N LYS A 187 0.53 8.72 4.57
CA LYS A 187 1.17 8.22 5.78
C LYS A 187 0.58 6.89 6.21
N ASP A 188 -0.69 6.57 5.96
CA ASP A 188 -1.24 5.23 6.25
C ASP A 188 -0.75 4.20 5.24
N ILE A 189 -0.63 4.56 3.96
CA ILE A 189 -0.09 3.69 2.91
C ILE A 189 1.42 3.54 3.01
N ASP A 190 2.17 4.59 3.33
CA ASP A 190 3.63 4.57 3.54
C ASP A 190 3.96 3.97 4.92
N ARG A 191 3.11 4.15 5.94
CA ARG A 191 3.21 3.40 7.20
C ARG A 191 2.89 1.95 6.96
N LEU A 192 1.86 1.61 6.18
CA LEU A 192 1.60 0.22 5.77
C LEU A 192 2.76 -0.30 4.96
N ALA A 193 3.24 0.39 3.95
CA ALA A 193 4.34 -0.04 3.09
C ALA A 193 5.67 -0.16 3.82
N ARG A 194 5.98 0.72 4.78
CA ARG A 194 7.16 0.61 5.65
C ARG A 194 6.97 -0.48 6.69
N LYS A 195 5.75 -0.63 7.23
CA LYS A 195 5.37 -1.76 8.08
C LYS A 195 5.31 -3.06 7.27
N GLU A 196 5.14 -3.01 5.96
CA GLU A 196 5.08 -4.13 5.01
C GLU A 196 6.44 -4.46 4.43
N LEU A 197 7.36 -3.50 4.30
CA LEU A 197 8.80 -3.74 4.17
C LEU A 197 9.34 -4.43 5.44
N PHE A 198 8.81 -4.07 6.61
CA PHE A 198 9.04 -4.79 7.86
C PHE A 198 8.23 -6.11 7.94
N GLU A 199 7.11 -6.22 7.25
CA GLU A 199 6.32 -7.45 7.14
C GLU A 199 6.73 -8.31 5.94
N TYR A 200 7.67 -7.93 5.07
CA TYR A 200 8.28 -8.82 4.07
C TYR A 200 9.10 -9.90 4.80
N SER A 201 9.80 -9.50 5.88
CA SER A 201 10.33 -10.42 6.88
C SER A 201 9.24 -11.19 7.66
N ASN A 202 8.03 -10.64 7.81
CA ASN A 202 6.90 -11.39 8.38
C ASN A 202 6.17 -12.28 7.36
N LEU A 203 6.21 -12.03 6.05
CA LEU A 203 5.54 -12.82 5.03
C LEU A 203 6.25 -14.16 4.92
N GLU A 204 7.58 -14.12 4.98
CA GLU A 204 8.41 -15.30 5.17
C GLU A 204 8.18 -15.95 6.55
N ALA A 205 8.00 -15.18 7.62
CA ALA A 205 7.63 -15.73 8.93
C ALA A 205 6.22 -16.38 8.95
N VAL A 206 5.25 -15.83 8.22
CA VAL A 206 3.87 -16.34 8.07
C VAL A 206 3.89 -17.59 7.21
N ARG A 207 4.63 -17.61 6.10
CA ARG A 207 4.89 -18.83 5.31
C ARG A 207 5.52 -19.93 6.16
N ASN A 208 6.51 -19.59 6.98
CA ASN A 208 7.13 -20.55 7.91
C ASN A 208 6.15 -21.04 8.99
N LYS A 209 5.27 -20.17 9.52
CA LYS A 209 4.20 -20.57 10.44
C LYS A 209 3.19 -21.51 9.78
N ILE A 210 2.74 -21.21 8.57
CA ILE A 210 1.85 -22.06 7.76
C ILE A 210 2.50 -23.43 7.60
N LYS A 211 3.75 -23.48 7.15
CA LYS A 211 4.51 -24.72 6.94
C LYS A 211 4.64 -25.55 8.22
N ASN A 212 4.93 -24.91 9.35
CA ASN A 212 5.01 -25.60 10.64
C ASN A 212 3.66 -26.17 11.09
N LYS A 213 2.56 -25.44 10.84
CA LYS A 213 1.19 -25.87 11.15
C LYS A 213 0.71 -26.99 10.23
N GLU A 214 1.06 -26.93 8.94
CA GLU A 214 0.80 -28.01 7.98
C GLU A 214 1.57 -29.28 8.39
N MET A 215 2.82 -29.16 8.82
CA MET A 215 3.59 -30.29 9.34
C MET A 215 3.01 -30.85 10.66
N GLU A 216 2.54 -29.99 11.56
CA GLU A 216 1.84 -30.42 12.79
C GLU A 216 0.55 -31.20 12.46
N LEU A 217 -0.22 -30.71 11.48
CA LEU A 217 -1.43 -31.37 10.99
C LEU A 217 -1.11 -32.74 10.37
N ASP A 218 -0.09 -32.83 9.53
CA ASP A 218 0.33 -34.09 8.91
C ASP A 218 0.77 -35.13 9.94
N LEU A 219 1.53 -34.71 10.96
CA LEU A 219 1.92 -35.57 12.07
C LEU A 219 0.69 -36.08 12.83
N LEU A 220 -0.28 -35.20 13.11
CA LEU A 220 -1.52 -35.58 13.79
C LEU A 220 -2.32 -36.60 12.96
N ILE A 221 -2.48 -36.38 11.65
CA ILE A 221 -3.20 -37.29 10.75
C ILE A 221 -2.50 -38.66 10.66
N GLN A 222 -1.18 -38.68 10.46
CA GLN A 222 -0.42 -39.94 10.41
C GLN A 222 -0.52 -40.72 11.72
N SER A 223 -0.58 -40.00 12.82
CA SER A 223 -0.63 -40.59 14.15
C SER A 223 -2.02 -41.14 14.50
N ASP A 224 -3.11 -40.52 14.02
CA ASP A 224 -4.47 -41.06 14.08
C ASP A 224 -4.63 -42.30 13.20
N LEU A 225 -4.05 -42.29 11.98
CA LEU A 225 -4.02 -43.44 11.07
C LEU A 225 -3.22 -44.63 11.62
N LYS A 226 -2.20 -44.39 12.46
CA LYS A 226 -1.49 -45.46 13.17
C LYS A 226 -2.34 -46.03 14.30
N LEU A 227 -3.02 -45.19 15.07
CA LEU A 227 -3.95 -45.64 16.12
C LEU A 227 -5.09 -46.47 15.55
N SER A 228 -5.63 -46.11 14.38
CA SER A 228 -6.69 -46.88 13.72
C SER A 228 -6.25 -48.25 13.17
N LYS A 229 -4.95 -48.53 13.10
CA LYS A 229 -4.41 -49.84 12.69
C LYS A 229 -4.05 -50.74 13.86
N ILE A 230 -3.93 -50.18 15.07
CA ILE A 230 -3.59 -50.89 16.30
C ILE A 230 -4.86 -51.36 17.03
N LEU A 231 -5.96 -50.62 16.87
CA LEU A 231 -7.31 -50.99 17.30
C LEU A 231 -7.97 -51.90 16.27
#